data_AF-A0A8S4CUP4-F1
#
_entry.id   AF-A0A8S4CUP4-F1
#
_cell.length_a   1.000
_cell.length_b   1.000
_cell.length_c   1.000
_cell.angle_alpha   90.00
_cell.angle_beta   90.00
_cell.angle_gamma   90.00
#
_symmetry.space_group_name_H-M   'P 1'
#
loop_
_entity.id
_entity.type
_entity.pdbx_description
1 polymer ?
#
loop_
_entity_poly.entity_id
_entity_poly.type
_entity_poly.pdbx_seq_one_letter_code
_entity_poly.pdbx_strand_id
1 'polypeptide(L)'
;MDRIKPNIKLAFKKWRYRRTETVYVVECSPALRELLLSKERIYVGWHVATVEDFIKVVCCTKCQMYGHAVKQCKAAIDTCGRCGNYGHTRSVAVILT
;
A
#
# COMPACT_ATOMS: atom_id res chain seq x y z
N MET A 1 10.23 -10.11 25.39
CA MET A 1 9.56 -9.91 24.08
C MET A 1 8.99 -11.22 23.53
N ASP A 2 8.83 -12.24 24.39
CA ASP A 2 8.60 -13.63 24.00
C ASP A 2 7.12 -13.94 23.71
N ARG A 3 6.22 -13.01 24.04
CA ARG A 3 4.78 -13.10 23.75
C ARG A 3 4.39 -12.82 22.29
N ILE A 4 5.32 -12.30 21.47
CA ILE A 4 5.03 -11.82 20.11
C ILE A 4 5.34 -12.89 19.04
N LYS A 5 6.31 -13.77 19.30
CA LYS A 5 6.88 -14.69 18.29
C LYS A 5 5.91 -15.71 17.68
N PRO A 6 4.92 -16.30 18.38
CA PRO A 6 4.09 -17.35 17.78
C PRO A 6 2.91 -16.84 16.93
N ASN A 7 2.59 -15.54 16.94
CA ASN A 7 1.32 -15.02 16.39
C ASN A 7 1.49 -13.98 15.27
N ILE A 8 2.67 -13.92 14.63
CA ILE A 8 2.92 -13.03 13.48
C ILE A 8 3.38 -13.87 12.30
N LYS A 9 2.66 -13.71 11.19
CA LYS A 9 3.03 -14.26 9.89
C LYS A 9 3.29 -13.11 8.93
N LEU A 10 4.43 -13.13 8.23
CA LEU A 10 4.69 -12.15 7.18
C LEU A 10 3.76 -12.41 6.00
N ALA A 11 2.90 -11.44 5.67
CA ALA A 11 2.04 -11.52 4.50
C ALA A 11 2.84 -11.19 3.23
N PHE A 12 3.44 -10.00 3.19
CA PHE A 12 4.31 -9.57 2.09
C PHE A 12 5.12 -8.33 2.46
N LYS A 13 6.16 -8.08 1.67
CA LYS A 13 6.94 -6.84 1.72
C LYS A 13 6.43 -5.89 0.64
N LYS A 14 6.19 -4.64 1.01
CA LYS A 14 5.83 -3.59 0.06
C LYS A 14 7.02 -2.65 -0.14
N TRP A 15 7.67 -2.82 -1.28
CA TRP A 15 8.65 -1.87 -1.78
C TRP A 15 7.93 -0.74 -2.52
N ARG A 16 8.25 0.52 -2.24
CA ARG A 16 7.72 1.66 -3.02
C ARG A 16 8.85 2.29 -3.81
N TYR A 17 8.64 2.45 -5.12
CA TYR A 17 9.56 3.17 -6.01
C TYR A 17 9.86 4.57 -5.43
N ARG A 18 11.14 4.94 -5.34
CA ARG A 18 11.67 6.19 -4.73
C ARG A 18 11.49 6.35 -3.22
N ARG A 19 11.08 5.32 -2.47
CA ARG A 19 11.22 5.33 -1.00
C ARG A 19 12.37 4.43 -0.59
N THR A 20 13.12 4.85 0.42
CA THR A 20 14.18 4.07 1.07
C THR A 20 13.63 3.07 2.10
N GLU A 21 12.37 3.27 2.51
CA GLU A 21 11.70 2.47 3.52
C GLU A 21 11.03 1.23 2.92
N THR A 22 11.26 0.08 3.55
CA THR A 22 10.53 -1.16 3.26
C THR A 22 9.40 -1.32 4.26
N VAL A 23 8.16 -1.42 3.77
CA VAL A 23 7.01 -1.68 4.63
C VAL A 23 6.76 -3.19 4.70
N TYR A 24 6.67 -3.73 5.91
CA TYR A 24 6.33 -5.13 6.15
C TYR A 24 4.87 -5.23 6.55
N VAL A 25 4.09 -6.00 5.79
CA VAL A 25 2.70 -6.28 6.13
C VAL A 25 2.64 -7.66 6.78
N VAL A 26 2.07 -7.71 7.98
CA VAL A 26 1.98 -8.94 8.78
C VAL A 26 0.52 -9.29 9.07
N GLU A 27 0.22 -10.59 9.01
CA GLU A 27 -1.00 -11.18 9.56
C GLU A 27 -0.76 -11.46 11.05
N CYS A 28 -1.73 -11.07 11.89
CA CYS A 28 -1.68 -11.28 13.33
C CYS A 28 -3.07 -11.47 13.93
N SER A 29 -3.14 -11.93 15.18
CA SER A 29 -4.41 -12.04 15.91
C SER A 29 -4.96 -10.65 16.30
N PRO A 30 -6.28 -10.51 16.50
CA PRO A 30 -6.90 -9.23 16.90
C PRO A 30 -6.28 -8.61 18.16
N ALA A 31 -6.02 -9.43 19.18
CA ALA A 31 -5.37 -8.97 20.43
C ALA A 31 -3.95 -8.43 20.18
N LEU A 32 -3.20 -9.04 19.25
CA LEU A 32 -1.87 -8.56 18.90
C LEU A 32 -1.94 -7.28 18.07
N ARG A 33 -2.92 -7.16 17.16
CA ARG A 33 -3.18 -5.92 16.42
C ARG A 33 -3.45 -4.75 17.37
N GLU A 34 -4.34 -4.91 18.35
CA GLU A 34 -4.64 -3.87 19.34
C GLU A 34 -3.41 -3.48 20.16
N LEU A 35 -2.61 -4.46 20.57
CA LEU A 35 -1.36 -4.22 21.29
C LEU A 35 -0.32 -3.47 20.43
N LEU A 36 -0.23 -3.79 19.15
CA LEU A 36 0.71 -3.13 18.24
C LEU A 36 0.26 -1.70 17.92
N LEU A 37 -1.02 -1.49 17.64
CA LEU A 37 -1.58 -0.16 17.35
C LEU A 37 -1.51 0.76 18.57
N SER A 38 -1.78 0.27 19.78
CA SER A 38 -1.67 1.07 21.01
C SER A 38 -0.25 1.54 21.33
N LYS A 39 0.76 0.89 20.75
CA LYS A 39 2.16 1.28 20.91
C LYS A 39 2.63 2.29 19.88
N GLU A 40 1.93 2.42 18.74
CA GLU A 40 2.25 3.22 17.53
C GLU A 40 3.61 2.93 16.86
N ARG A 41 4.61 2.51 17.64
CA ARG A 41 5.98 2.25 17.22
C ARG A 41 6.49 0.99 17.87
N ILE A 42 7.21 0.20 17.10
CA ILE A 42 7.96 -0.95 17.58
C ILE A 42 9.46 -0.71 17.39
N TYR A 43 10.22 -1.10 18.39
CA TYR A 43 11.68 -1.01 18.40
C TYR A 43 12.24 -2.40 18.14
N VAL A 44 12.96 -2.56 17.04
CA VAL A 44 13.55 -3.83 16.61
C VAL A 44 15.05 -3.61 16.45
N GLY A 45 15.82 -3.95 17.49
CA GLY A 45 17.24 -3.59 17.56
C GLY A 45 17.41 -2.07 17.51
N TRP A 46 18.16 -1.59 16.52
CA TRP A 46 18.43 -0.17 16.28
C TRP A 46 17.40 0.50 15.35
N HIS A 47 16.37 -0.23 14.93
CA HIS A 47 15.34 0.28 14.04
C HIS A 47 14.05 0.62 14.79
N VAL A 48 13.42 1.70 14.35
CA VAL A 48 12.06 2.07 14.73
C VAL A 48 11.16 1.80 13.54
N ALA A 49 10.10 1.03 13.73
CA ALA A 49 9.05 0.87 12.73
C ALA A 49 7.74 1.42 13.28
N THR A 50 7.05 2.23 12.49
CA THR A 50 5.69 2.68 12.78
C THR A 50 4.71 1.54 12.51
N VAL A 51 3.68 1.45 13.35
CA VAL A 51 2.61 0.46 13.23
C VAL A 51 1.35 1.16 12.74
N GLU A 52 0.81 0.67 11.63
CA GLU A 52 -0.44 1.15 11.05
C GLU A 52 -1.23 -0.04 10.48
N ASP A 53 -2.54 0.14 10.35
CA ASP A 53 -3.36 -0.81 9.61
C ASP A 53 -3.06 -0.79 8.12
N PHE A 54 -2.87 -1.97 7.55
CA PHE A 54 -2.76 -2.09 6.11
C PHE A 54 -4.14 -2.07 5.45
N ILE A 55 -4.50 -0.93 4.85
CA ILE A 55 -5.71 -0.80 4.04
C ILE A 55 -5.31 -0.76 2.56
N LYS A 56 -5.78 -1.75 1.79
CA LYS A 56 -5.58 -1.77 0.34
C LYS A 56 -6.61 -0.85 -0.33
N VAL A 57 -6.23 0.41 -0.50
CA VAL A 57 -7.01 1.36 -1.31
C VAL A 57 -6.69 1.15 -2.79
N VAL A 58 -7.72 0.85 -3.59
CA VAL A 58 -7.61 0.73 -5.05
C VAL A 58 -7.99 2.06 -5.68
N CYS A 59 -7.05 2.65 -6.43
CA CYS A 59 -7.32 3.76 -7.33
C CYS A 59 -7.41 3.23 -8.76
N CYS A 60 -8.52 3.51 -9.44
CA CYS A 60 -8.74 3.11 -10.81
C CYS A 60 -7.81 3.90 -11.74
N THR A 61 -6.92 3.24 -12.48
CA THR A 61 -6.00 3.94 -13.39
C THR A 61 -6.67 4.49 -14.65
N LYS A 62 -7.96 4.18 -14.86
CA LYS A 62 -8.77 4.72 -15.96
C LYS A 62 -9.37 6.07 -15.59
N CYS A 63 -10.19 6.12 -14.54
CA CYS A 63 -10.92 7.34 -14.16
C CYS A 63 -10.30 8.10 -12.98
N GLN A 64 -9.23 7.58 -12.37
CA GLN A 64 -8.57 8.11 -11.16
C GLN A 64 -9.45 8.16 -9.90
N MET A 65 -10.61 7.49 -9.90
CA MET A 65 -11.47 7.36 -8.72
C MET A 65 -11.09 6.15 -7.86
N TYR A 66 -11.33 6.25 -6.57
CA TYR A 66 -11.10 5.16 -5.62
C TYR A 66 -12.26 4.16 -5.59
N GLY A 67 -11.98 2.96 -5.08
CA GLY A 67 -13.00 1.96 -4.72
C GLY A 67 -13.33 0.92 -5.80
N HIS A 68 -12.73 1.01 -6.99
CA HIS A 68 -12.88 -0.01 -8.02
C HIS A 68 -11.61 -0.22 -8.84
N ALA A 69 -11.44 -1.42 -9.38
CA ALA A 69 -10.38 -1.72 -10.33
C ALA A 69 -10.79 -1.30 -11.76
N VAL A 70 -9.80 -1.11 -12.64
CA VAL A 70 -10.02 -0.77 -14.06
C VAL A 70 -10.98 -1.72 -14.75
N LYS A 71 -10.90 -3.02 -14.42
CA LYS A 71 -11.78 -4.08 -14.97
C LYS A 71 -13.27 -3.85 -14.69
N GLN A 72 -13.59 -3.10 -13.63
CA GLN A 72 -14.96 -2.78 -13.21
C GLN A 72 -15.31 -1.31 -13.48
N CYS A 73 -14.45 -0.57 -14.17
CA CYS A 73 -14.65 0.84 -14.43
C CYS A 73 -15.69 1.06 -15.53
N LYS A 74 -16.71 1.87 -15.22
CA LYS A 74 -17.78 2.24 -16.15
C LYS A 74 -17.55 3.61 -16.83
N ALA A 75 -16.42 4.27 -16.56
CA ALA A 75 -16.13 5.56 -17.16
C ALA A 75 -15.96 5.41 -18.68
N ALA A 76 -16.58 6.31 -19.44
CA ALA A 76 -16.47 6.33 -20.89
C ALA A 76 -15.10 6.85 -21.37
N ILE A 77 -14.51 7.78 -20.61
CA ILE A 77 -13.28 8.50 -20.98
C ILE A 77 -12.20 8.25 -19.93
N ASP A 78 -10.96 8.16 -20.38
CA ASP A 78 -9.78 8.05 -19.53
C ASP A 78 -9.40 9.42 -18.96
N THR A 79 -9.07 9.43 -17.67
CA THR A 79 -8.58 10.57 -16.92
C THR A 79 -7.08 10.44 -16.73
N CYS A 80 -6.33 11.51 -17.00
CA CYS A 80 -4.87 11.51 -16.84
C CYS A 80 -4.47 11.22 -15.39
N GLY A 81 -3.69 10.15 -15.15
CA GLY A 81 -3.20 9.79 -13.82
C GLY A 81 -2.12 10.69 -13.22
N ARG A 82 -1.81 11.82 -13.86
CA ARG A 82 -0.90 12.84 -13.31
C ARG A 82 -1.64 14.10 -12.87
N CYS A 83 -2.56 14.62 -13.69
CA CYS A 83 -3.21 15.90 -13.44
C CYS A 83 -4.73 15.80 -13.23
N GLY A 84 -5.35 14.63 -13.44
CA GLY A 84 -6.78 14.43 -13.24
C GLY A 84 -7.68 15.02 -14.34
N ASN A 85 -7.10 15.55 -15.43
CA ASN A 85 -7.85 16.10 -16.56
C ASN A 85 -8.05 15.08 -17.69
N TYR A 86 -9.05 15.34 -18.52
CA TYR A 86 -9.33 14.57 -19.74
C TYR A 86 -8.47 15.05 -20.93
N GLY A 87 -8.55 14.33 -22.05
CA GLY A 87 -8.01 14.77 -23.34
C GLY A 87 -6.51 14.54 -23.52
N HIS A 88 -5.83 13.93 -22.55
CA HIS A 88 -4.47 13.44 -22.73
C HIS A 88 -4.20 12.25 -21.83
N THR A 89 -3.35 11.35 -22.31
CA THR A 89 -2.76 10.30 -21.50
C THR A 89 -1.27 10.56 -21.37
N ARG A 90 -0.66 10.01 -20.33
CA ARG A 90 0.78 10.14 -20.14
C ARG A 90 1.47 9.48 -21.33
N SER A 91 2.29 10.22 -22.07
CA SER A 91 3.16 9.66 -23.10
C SER A 91 4.02 8.58 -22.46
N VAL A 92 3.73 7.32 -22.75
CA VAL A 92 4.57 6.23 -22.32
C VAL A 92 5.79 6.30 -23.23
N ALA A 93 6.96 6.61 -22.67
CA ALA A 93 8.21 6.30 -23.36
C ALA A 93 8.19 4.78 -23.54
N VAL A 94 7.89 4.32 -24.75
CA VAL A 94 8.10 2.94 -25.14
C VAL A 94 9.61 2.76 -25.09
N ILE A 95 10.12 2.25 -23.98
CA ILE A 95 11.46 1.70 -23.96
C ILE A 95 11.34 0.42 -24.81
N LEU A 96 11.66 0.56 -26.09
CA LEU A 96 11.95 -0.56 -26.96
C LEU A 96 13.16 -1.28 -26.36
N THR A 97 12.92 -2.36 -25.64
CA THR A 97 13.90 -3.41 -25.35
C THR A 97 13.29 -4.72 -25.81
#